data_AF-A0A8F1MBC2-F1
#
_entry.id   AF-A0A8F1MBC2-F1
#
_cell.length_a   1.000
_cell.length_b   1.000
_cell.length_c   1.000
_cell.angle_alpha   90.00
_cell.angle_beta   90.00
_cell.angle_gamma   90.00
#
_symmetry.space_group_name_H-M   'P 1'
#
loop_
_entity.id
_entity.type
_entity.pdbx_description
1 polymer ?
#
loop_
_entity_poly.entity_id
_entity_poly.type
_entity_poly.pdbx_seq_one_letter_code
_entity_poly.pdbx_strand_id
1 'polypeptide(L)'
;MTILLLAIRKENTQTSWIENAQACEQVIFATKIDNGKVGRFMGWDKGGARARATVAKAFESDVEDASTMLQGMTSDDITNIANGTNTTASKALRAAAVDHTMANGSFEDRMDVLSSLKGVDTSIKQRAIKGSFAKGDNNIIGNKFGDAILEDKIDNITDLENMAINNAVDGNLQSEHLVQNGAATKWLSEAITNSKSQQAEDAFIQAGDIAISNANTAKNMNQTIYEALSAHGVVAENTPQNTSSSNSQQNNQQSNSSSGG
;
A
#
# COMPACT_ATOMS: atom_id res chain seq x y z
N MET A 1 69.95 -20.80 -30.65
CA MET A 1 69.45 -22.01 -29.98
C MET A 1 67.99 -21.75 -29.64
N THR A 2 67.11 -22.55 -30.23
CA THR A 2 65.65 -22.66 -30.03
C THR A 2 64.74 -21.61 -30.71
N ILE A 3 64.08 -22.13 -31.74
CA ILE A 3 62.93 -21.65 -32.53
C ILE A 3 61.65 -22.24 -31.88
N LEU A 4 60.49 -21.56 -31.98
CA LEU A 4 59.06 -22.02 -32.02
C LEU A 4 58.18 -21.07 -31.16
N LEU A 5 56.94 -20.67 -31.50
CA LEU A 5 56.05 -20.90 -32.64
C LEU A 5 54.90 -19.88 -32.56
N LEU A 6 54.36 -19.49 -33.73
CA LEU A 6 53.10 -18.75 -33.92
C LEU A 6 51.90 -19.41 -33.24
N ALA A 7 50.92 -18.60 -32.82
CA ALA A 7 49.51 -18.92 -32.97
C ALA A 7 48.67 -17.63 -33.14
N ILE A 8 48.44 -17.25 -34.40
CA ILE A 8 47.32 -16.40 -34.79
C ILE A 8 46.08 -17.30 -34.75
N ARG A 9 45.07 -16.94 -33.96
CA ARG A 9 43.72 -17.51 -34.09
C ARG A 9 42.70 -16.38 -34.24
N LYS A 10 42.19 -16.25 -35.46
CA LYS A 10 40.92 -15.59 -35.79
C LYS A 10 39.79 -16.49 -35.30
N GLU A 11 38.82 -15.93 -34.57
CA GLU A 11 37.44 -16.40 -34.32
C GLU A 11 36.91 -15.50 -33.18
N ASN A 12 35.69 -14.98 -33.11
CA ASN A 12 34.58 -14.82 -34.04
C ASN A 12 33.68 -13.77 -33.35
N THR A 13 33.26 -12.74 -34.08
CA THR A 13 32.42 -11.64 -33.60
C THR A 13 31.00 -12.13 -33.35
N GLN A 14 30.54 -12.31 -32.09
CA GLN A 14 29.08 -12.37 -31.74
C GLN A 14 28.74 -12.56 -30.23
N THR A 15 29.53 -12.08 -29.26
CA THR A 15 29.15 -12.23 -27.82
C THR A 15 29.29 -10.97 -26.95
N SER A 16 29.47 -9.78 -27.52
CA SER A 16 29.64 -8.53 -26.74
C SER A 16 28.35 -7.72 -26.48
N TRP A 17 27.18 -8.23 -26.89
CA TRP A 17 25.91 -7.49 -26.80
C TRP A 17 25.03 -7.86 -25.60
N ILE A 18 25.39 -8.91 -24.85
CA ILE A 18 24.61 -9.35 -23.68
C ILE A 18 25.28 -8.93 -22.36
N GLU A 19 26.62 -8.87 -22.29
CA GLU A 19 27.32 -8.37 -21.10
C GLU A 19 27.23 -6.84 -20.91
N ASN A 20 26.92 -6.09 -21.98
CA ASN A 20 26.72 -4.64 -21.87
C ASN A 20 25.30 -4.22 -21.44
N ALA A 21 24.31 -5.13 -21.48
CA ALA A 21 22.98 -4.82 -20.96
C ALA A 21 22.97 -4.84 -19.42
N GLN A 22 23.69 -5.78 -18.80
CA GLN A 22 23.85 -5.82 -17.34
C GLN A 22 24.83 -4.75 -16.81
N ALA A 23 25.76 -4.27 -17.63
CA ALA A 23 26.61 -3.11 -17.28
C ALA A 23 25.85 -1.77 -17.34
N CYS A 24 24.80 -1.66 -18.15
CA CYS A 24 23.94 -0.47 -18.18
C CYS A 24 22.95 -0.39 -17.00
N GLU A 25 22.64 -1.51 -16.34
CA GLU A 25 21.80 -1.53 -15.14
C GLU A 25 22.60 -1.43 -13.83
N GLN A 26 23.93 -1.58 -13.92
CA GLN A 26 24.89 -1.44 -12.82
C GLN A 26 25.77 -0.19 -12.97
N VAL A 27 25.23 0.90 -13.54
CA VAL A 27 25.78 2.23 -13.23
C VAL A 27 25.41 2.52 -11.78
N ILE A 28 26.21 1.92 -10.91
CA ILE A 28 26.32 2.17 -9.49
C ILE A 28 26.20 3.70 -9.29
N PHE A 29 25.05 4.13 -8.79
CA PHE A 29 24.85 5.45 -8.18
C PHE A 29 25.63 5.58 -6.86
N ALA A 30 26.82 4.97 -6.74
CA ALA A 30 27.84 5.41 -5.81
C ALA A 30 28.62 6.59 -6.42
N THR A 31 27.88 7.61 -6.88
CA THR A 31 28.48 8.94 -7.03
C THR A 31 28.67 9.48 -5.62
N LYS A 32 29.87 9.26 -5.06
CA LYS A 32 30.34 10.03 -3.90
C LYS A 32 30.05 11.51 -4.19
N ILE A 33 29.14 12.11 -3.42
CA ILE A 33 28.89 13.55 -3.48
C ILE A 33 30.23 14.23 -3.16
N ASP A 34 30.89 14.79 -4.17
CA ASP A 34 32.12 15.55 -3.94
C ASP A 34 31.74 16.93 -3.36
N ASN A 35 31.58 16.94 -2.03
CA ASN A 35 31.27 18.13 -1.24
C ASN A 35 32.49 19.06 -1.02
N GLY A 36 33.60 18.81 -1.72
CA GLY A 36 34.80 19.64 -1.70
C GLY A 36 34.57 21.05 -2.28
N LYS A 37 35.40 22.01 -1.87
CA LYS A 37 35.35 23.41 -2.34
C LYS A 37 35.44 23.52 -3.88
N VAL A 38 36.15 22.60 -4.52
CA VAL A 38 36.35 22.56 -5.98
C VAL A 38 35.09 22.06 -6.71
N GLY A 39 34.42 21.02 -6.20
CA GLY A 39 33.19 20.47 -6.78
C GLY A 39 32.01 21.46 -6.78
N ARG A 40 31.87 22.25 -5.71
CA ARG A 40 30.92 23.38 -5.65
C ARG A 40 31.27 24.53 -6.59
N PHE A 41 32.56 24.82 -6.76
CA PHE A 41 33.04 25.88 -7.65
C PHE A 41 32.84 25.52 -9.14
N MET A 42 33.05 24.25 -9.50
CA MET A 42 32.84 23.74 -10.86
C MET A 42 31.36 23.50 -11.20
N GLY A 43 30.44 23.68 -10.25
CA GLY A 43 28.99 23.54 -10.48
C GLY A 43 28.54 22.10 -10.75
N TRP A 44 29.35 21.10 -10.41
CA TRP A 44 29.02 19.68 -10.57
C TRP A 44 27.93 19.24 -9.58
N ASP A 45 27.81 19.90 -8.43
CA ASP A 45 26.68 19.73 -7.50
C ASP A 45 25.35 20.19 -8.11
N LYS A 46 25.35 21.31 -8.84
CA LYS A 46 24.21 21.88 -9.57
C LYS A 46 23.92 21.10 -10.85
N GLY A 47 24.94 20.63 -11.56
CA GLY A 47 24.81 19.78 -12.74
C GLY A 47 24.20 18.42 -12.38
N GLY A 48 24.71 17.78 -11.33
CA GLY A 48 24.16 16.52 -10.81
C GLY A 48 22.76 16.67 -10.22
N ALA A 49 22.48 17.76 -9.50
CA ALA A 49 21.13 18.03 -9.00
C ALA A 49 20.15 18.32 -10.15
N ARG A 50 20.56 19.06 -11.18
CA ARG A 50 19.76 19.30 -12.39
C ARG A 50 19.53 18.01 -13.17
N ALA A 51 20.54 17.16 -13.35
CA ALA A 51 20.40 15.87 -14.01
C ALA A 51 19.44 14.94 -13.25
N ARG A 52 19.58 14.85 -11.91
CA ARG A 52 18.63 14.10 -11.08
C ARG A 52 17.21 14.67 -11.16
N ALA A 53 17.06 15.99 -11.18
CA ALA A 53 15.77 16.63 -11.34
C ALA A 53 15.16 16.37 -12.73
N THR A 54 15.96 16.32 -13.79
CA THR A 54 15.50 15.97 -15.14
C THR A 54 15.11 14.49 -15.23
N VAL A 55 15.91 13.58 -14.67
CA VAL A 55 15.58 12.14 -14.63
C VAL A 55 14.31 11.90 -13.81
N ALA A 56 14.17 12.57 -12.66
CA ALA A 56 12.94 12.51 -11.87
C ALA A 56 11.74 13.03 -12.68
N LYS A 57 11.87 14.18 -13.34
CA LYS A 57 10.79 14.72 -14.21
C LYS A 57 10.42 13.78 -15.36
N ALA A 58 11.39 13.15 -16.00
CA ALA A 58 11.14 12.18 -17.05
C ALA A 58 10.40 10.96 -16.49
N PHE A 59 10.85 10.43 -15.33
CA PHE A 59 10.17 9.33 -14.66
C PHE A 59 8.73 9.69 -14.27
N GLU A 60 8.48 10.87 -13.71
CA GLU A 60 7.12 11.32 -13.39
C GLU A 60 6.24 11.43 -14.65
N SER A 61 6.79 11.91 -15.76
CA SER A 61 6.09 11.96 -17.06
C SER A 61 5.75 10.55 -17.56
N ASP A 62 6.70 9.61 -17.49
CA ASP A 62 6.48 8.22 -17.90
C ASP A 62 5.41 7.55 -17.02
N VAL A 63 5.35 7.89 -15.72
CA VAL A 63 4.33 7.40 -14.79
C VAL A 63 2.95 7.97 -15.15
N GLU A 64 2.87 9.27 -15.49
CA GLU A 64 1.63 9.89 -15.93
C GLU A 64 1.12 9.26 -17.24
N ASP A 65 1.99 9.07 -18.23
CA ASP A 65 1.64 8.39 -19.47
C ASP A 65 1.19 6.95 -19.21
N ALA A 66 1.93 6.20 -18.37
CA ALA A 66 1.56 4.84 -18.00
C ALA A 66 0.21 4.78 -17.25
N SER A 67 -0.15 5.80 -16.46
CA SER A 67 -1.45 5.86 -15.78
C SER A 67 -2.63 5.88 -16.76
N THR A 68 -2.45 6.48 -17.94
CA THR A 68 -3.46 6.46 -19.00
C THR A 68 -3.61 5.07 -19.61
N MET A 69 -2.52 4.31 -19.70
CA MET A 69 -2.52 2.92 -20.18
C MET A 69 -3.30 1.99 -19.25
N LEU A 70 -3.29 2.25 -17.94
CA LEU A 70 -4.03 1.46 -16.95
C LEU A 70 -5.55 1.50 -17.16
N GLN A 71 -6.09 2.56 -17.78
CA GLN A 71 -7.54 2.70 -18.00
C GLN A 71 -8.13 1.62 -18.91
N GLY A 72 -7.31 0.98 -19.75
CA GLY A 72 -7.71 -0.14 -20.59
C GLY A 72 -7.46 -1.52 -19.99
N MET A 73 -6.88 -1.60 -18.77
CA MET A 73 -6.53 -2.85 -18.11
C MET A 73 -7.62 -3.30 -17.13
N THR A 74 -7.65 -4.59 -16.82
CA THR A 74 -8.54 -5.10 -15.77
C THR A 74 -7.99 -4.77 -14.39
N SER A 75 -8.86 -4.76 -13.37
CA SER A 75 -8.43 -4.54 -11.97
C SER A 75 -7.37 -5.55 -11.54
N ASP A 76 -7.54 -6.83 -11.93
CA ASP A 76 -6.60 -7.90 -11.59
C ASP A 76 -5.22 -7.69 -12.24
N ASP A 77 -5.19 -7.22 -13.49
CA ASP A 77 -3.93 -6.88 -14.16
C ASP A 77 -3.20 -5.73 -13.46
N ILE A 78 -3.95 -4.69 -13.04
CA ILE A 78 -3.38 -3.56 -12.30
C ILE A 78 -2.81 -4.04 -10.96
N THR A 79 -3.55 -4.86 -10.21
CA THR A 79 -3.09 -5.43 -8.94
C THR A 79 -1.84 -6.28 -9.13
N ASN A 80 -1.79 -7.14 -10.16
CA ASN A 80 -0.62 -7.94 -10.49
C ASN A 80 0.62 -7.08 -10.81
N ILE A 81 0.43 -6.00 -11.55
CA ILE A 81 1.51 -5.05 -11.85
C ILE A 81 1.98 -4.35 -10.57
N ALA A 82 1.07 -3.85 -9.73
CA ALA A 82 1.39 -3.16 -8.49
C ALA A 82 2.20 -4.06 -7.53
N ASN A 83 1.72 -5.30 -7.34
CA ASN A 83 2.33 -6.34 -6.51
C ASN A 83 3.66 -6.88 -7.10
N GLY A 84 4.02 -6.48 -8.32
CA GLY A 84 5.25 -6.91 -8.98
C GLY A 84 5.23 -8.37 -9.45
N THR A 85 4.06 -9.02 -9.51
CA THR A 85 3.91 -10.36 -10.07
C THR A 85 4.08 -10.35 -11.59
N ASN A 86 3.71 -9.23 -12.24
CA ASN A 86 4.03 -8.98 -13.64
C ASN A 86 5.47 -8.45 -13.80
N THR A 87 6.42 -9.36 -14.02
CA THR A 87 7.84 -9.04 -14.20
C THR A 87 8.20 -8.37 -15.53
N THR A 88 7.23 -8.28 -16.45
CA THR A 88 7.41 -7.59 -17.75
C THR A 88 6.98 -6.13 -17.72
N ALA A 89 6.31 -5.70 -16.65
CA ALA A 89 5.89 -4.32 -16.48
C ALA A 89 7.10 -3.39 -16.31
N SER A 90 7.08 -2.24 -16.99
CA SER A 90 8.11 -1.22 -16.80
C SER A 90 8.04 -0.63 -15.39
N LYS A 91 9.14 -0.04 -14.91
CA LYS A 91 9.18 0.67 -13.63
C LYS A 91 8.08 1.74 -13.53
N ALA A 92 7.86 2.49 -14.61
CA ALA A 92 6.85 3.54 -14.68
C ALA A 92 5.43 2.96 -14.62
N LEU A 93 5.16 1.86 -15.33
CA LEU A 93 3.87 1.16 -15.28
C LEU A 93 3.60 0.59 -13.89
N ARG A 94 4.61 0.00 -13.24
CA ARG A 94 4.50 -0.45 -11.85
C ARG A 94 4.23 0.70 -10.88
N ALA A 95 4.92 1.83 -11.03
CA ALA A 95 4.68 3.01 -10.20
C ALA A 95 3.25 3.56 -10.38
N ALA A 96 2.76 3.65 -11.63
CA ALA A 96 1.40 4.07 -11.91
C ALA A 96 0.36 3.10 -11.32
N ALA A 97 0.61 1.78 -11.41
CA ALA A 97 -0.28 0.77 -10.83
C ALA A 97 -0.30 0.84 -9.30
N VAL A 98 0.85 1.07 -8.66
CA VAL A 98 0.92 1.33 -7.22
C VAL A 98 0.11 2.56 -6.85
N ASP A 99 0.27 3.68 -7.55
CA ASP A 99 -0.52 4.89 -7.29
C ASP A 99 -2.03 4.62 -7.44
N HIS A 100 -2.42 3.89 -8.48
CA HIS A 100 -3.80 3.48 -8.71
C HIS A 100 -4.34 2.62 -7.56
N THR A 101 -3.61 1.58 -7.15
CA THR A 101 -4.03 0.68 -6.05
C THR A 101 -4.09 1.41 -4.72
N MET A 102 -3.14 2.29 -4.42
CA MET A 102 -3.20 3.07 -3.18
C MET A 102 -4.34 4.08 -3.18
N ALA A 103 -4.73 4.62 -4.33
CA ALA A 103 -5.84 5.58 -4.45
C ALA A 103 -7.22 4.91 -4.45
N ASN A 104 -7.37 3.77 -5.13
CA ASN A 104 -8.67 3.19 -5.47
C ASN A 104 -8.88 1.77 -4.92
N GLY A 105 -7.81 1.08 -4.54
CA GLY A 105 -7.87 -0.30 -4.02
C GLY A 105 -8.47 -0.39 -2.63
N SER A 106 -8.89 -1.61 -2.27
CA SER A 106 -9.32 -1.96 -0.91
C SER A 106 -8.16 -1.83 0.10
N PHE A 107 -8.47 -1.95 1.39
CA PHE A 107 -7.41 -1.94 2.41
C PHE A 107 -6.46 -3.12 2.19
N GLU A 108 -7.01 -4.29 1.89
CA GLU A 108 -6.30 -5.53 1.61
C GLU A 108 -5.41 -5.40 0.37
N ASP A 109 -5.90 -4.83 -0.74
CA ASP A 109 -5.07 -4.56 -1.93
C ASP A 109 -3.86 -3.68 -1.60
N ARG A 110 -4.06 -2.69 -0.72
CA ARG A 110 -2.97 -1.83 -0.26
C ARG A 110 -1.97 -2.60 0.60
N MET A 111 -2.42 -3.53 1.45
CA MET A 111 -1.52 -4.33 2.28
C MET A 111 -0.70 -5.30 1.44
N ASP A 112 -1.32 -5.89 0.42
CA ASP A 112 -0.64 -6.74 -0.55
C ASP A 112 0.47 -5.97 -1.27
N VAL A 113 0.15 -4.77 -1.78
CA VAL A 113 1.16 -3.89 -2.38
C VAL A 113 2.29 -3.61 -1.39
N LEU A 114 1.99 -3.13 -0.18
CA LEU A 114 3.01 -2.78 0.82
C LEU A 114 3.92 -3.98 1.18
N SER A 115 3.35 -5.18 1.26
CA SER A 115 4.09 -6.40 1.56
C SER A 115 5.00 -6.88 0.42
N SER A 116 4.75 -6.45 -0.82
CA SER A 116 5.51 -6.83 -2.02
C SER A 116 6.72 -5.93 -2.33
N LEU A 117 7.01 -4.95 -1.47
CA LEU A 117 7.96 -3.87 -1.77
C LEU A 117 9.42 -4.16 -1.43
N LYS A 118 9.73 -5.34 -0.91
CA LYS A 118 11.12 -5.69 -0.58
C LYS A 118 12.01 -5.68 -1.81
N GLY A 119 13.14 -4.99 -1.72
CA GLY A 119 14.10 -4.82 -2.81
C GLY A 119 13.59 -3.96 -3.97
N VAL A 120 12.43 -3.32 -3.83
CA VAL A 120 11.86 -2.43 -4.86
C VAL A 120 12.49 -1.04 -4.76
N ASP A 121 12.55 -0.34 -5.89
CA ASP A 121 13.09 1.02 -5.97
C ASP A 121 12.42 1.98 -4.97
N THR A 122 13.24 2.82 -4.32
CA THR A 122 12.79 3.80 -3.32
C THR A 122 11.68 4.71 -3.83
N SER A 123 11.67 5.08 -5.11
CA SER A 123 10.61 5.94 -5.66
C SER A 123 9.24 5.27 -5.64
N ILE A 124 9.17 3.95 -5.84
CA ILE A 124 7.93 3.18 -5.77
C ILE A 124 7.53 2.95 -4.32
N LYS A 125 8.49 2.62 -3.44
CA LYS A 125 8.24 2.50 -1.99
C LYS A 125 7.59 3.75 -1.43
N GLN A 126 8.16 4.92 -1.72
CA GLN A 126 7.66 6.21 -1.24
C GLN A 126 6.24 6.52 -1.74
N ARG A 127 5.89 6.14 -2.97
CA ARG A 127 4.52 6.26 -3.50
C ARG A 127 3.53 5.43 -2.71
N ALA A 128 3.86 4.14 -2.50
CA ALA A 128 3.02 3.23 -1.73
C ALA A 128 2.83 3.75 -0.30
N ILE A 129 3.92 4.08 0.40
CA ILE A 129 3.91 4.60 1.77
C ILE A 129 3.03 5.86 1.85
N LYS A 130 3.25 6.84 0.96
CA LYS A 130 2.46 8.08 0.94
C LYS A 130 0.98 7.81 0.70
N GLY A 131 0.65 6.91 -0.23
CA GLY A 131 -0.73 6.52 -0.50
C GLY A 131 -1.39 5.87 0.72
N SER A 132 -0.67 4.99 1.42
CA SER A 132 -1.15 4.31 2.62
C SER A 132 -1.42 5.28 3.78
N PHE A 133 -0.50 6.22 4.04
CA PHE A 133 -0.72 7.30 5.01
C PHE A 133 -1.91 8.19 4.63
N ALA A 134 -2.09 8.50 3.34
CA ALA A 134 -3.23 9.30 2.88
C ALA A 134 -4.57 8.59 3.08
N LYS A 135 -4.57 7.25 3.12
CA LYS A 135 -5.75 6.43 3.44
C LYS A 135 -5.95 6.18 4.93
N GLY A 136 -5.02 6.61 5.77
CA GLY A 136 -5.07 6.42 7.22
C GLY A 136 -4.73 5.00 7.66
N ASP A 137 -4.11 4.18 6.81
CA ASP A 137 -3.79 2.78 7.16
C ASP A 137 -2.78 2.70 8.33
N ASN A 138 -1.94 3.73 8.48
CA ASN A 138 -1.00 3.89 9.58
C ASN A 138 -1.69 3.92 10.96
N ASN A 139 -2.98 4.24 11.01
CA ASN A 139 -3.76 4.21 12.23
C ASN A 139 -3.94 2.78 12.79
N ILE A 140 -3.85 1.77 11.91
CA ILE A 140 -3.95 0.35 12.26
C ILE A 140 -2.58 -0.30 12.30
N ILE A 141 -1.76 -0.12 11.25
CA ILE A 141 -0.46 -0.78 11.10
C ILE A 141 0.63 -0.14 11.98
N GLY A 142 0.42 1.13 12.36
CA GLY A 142 1.35 1.92 13.16
C GLY A 142 2.32 2.76 12.31
N ASN A 143 2.74 3.89 12.86
CA ASN A 143 3.48 4.93 12.11
C ASN A 143 4.89 4.52 11.63
N LYS A 144 5.44 3.42 12.14
CA LYS A 144 6.79 2.94 11.79
C LYS A 144 6.83 2.11 10.50
N PHE A 145 5.68 1.75 9.92
CA PHE A 145 5.62 0.86 8.75
C PHE A 145 6.36 1.43 7.53
N GLY A 146 6.31 2.76 7.35
CA GLY A 146 7.02 3.43 6.26
C GLY A 146 8.54 3.23 6.34
N ASP A 147 9.12 3.41 7.52
CA ASP A 147 10.55 3.18 7.74
C ASP A 147 10.92 1.71 7.53
N ALA A 148 10.08 0.78 8.04
CA ALA A 148 10.29 -0.64 7.85
C ALA A 148 10.32 -1.05 6.35
N ILE A 149 9.45 -0.47 5.52
CA ILE A 149 9.44 -0.69 4.07
C ILE A 149 10.69 -0.11 3.41
N LEU A 150 11.10 1.11 3.79
CA LEU A 150 12.32 1.72 3.24
C LEU A 150 13.57 0.92 3.58
N GLU A 151 13.62 0.32 4.77
CA GLU A 151 14.71 -0.50 5.29
C GLU A 151 14.64 -1.98 4.89
N ASP A 152 13.70 -2.38 4.02
CA ASP A 152 13.51 -3.76 3.56
C ASP A 152 13.24 -4.77 4.70
N LYS A 153 12.63 -4.31 5.78
CA LYS A 153 12.24 -5.12 6.95
C LYS A 153 10.90 -5.83 6.76
N ILE A 154 10.11 -5.45 5.75
CA ILE A 154 8.85 -6.08 5.39
C ILE A 154 9.10 -6.98 4.18
N ASP A 155 8.92 -8.29 4.35
CA ASP A 155 9.09 -9.31 3.31
C ASP A 155 7.75 -9.88 2.84
N ASN A 156 6.76 -9.88 3.72
CA ASN A 156 5.45 -10.47 3.45
C ASN A 156 4.36 -9.85 4.35
N ILE A 157 3.12 -10.29 4.14
CA ILE A 157 1.96 -9.80 4.87
C ILE A 157 2.08 -10.03 6.39
N THR A 158 2.70 -11.12 6.83
CA THR A 158 2.88 -11.44 8.24
C THR A 158 3.78 -10.43 8.95
N ASP A 159 4.76 -9.84 8.26
CA ASP A 159 5.55 -8.75 8.84
C ASP A 159 4.69 -7.51 9.10
N LEU A 160 3.77 -7.17 8.20
CA LEU A 160 2.81 -6.08 8.40
C LEU A 160 1.80 -6.39 9.52
N GLU A 161 1.29 -7.61 9.59
CA GLU A 161 0.42 -8.08 10.68
C GLU A 161 1.13 -7.92 12.03
N ASN A 162 2.39 -8.34 12.12
CA ASN A 162 3.21 -8.18 13.32
C ASN A 162 3.42 -6.70 13.68
N MET A 163 3.56 -5.80 12.70
CA MET A 163 3.61 -4.37 12.98
C MET A 163 2.31 -3.84 13.59
N ALA A 164 1.16 -4.25 13.04
CA ALA A 164 -0.15 -3.84 13.54
C ALA A 164 -0.43 -4.39 14.96
N ILE A 165 -0.04 -5.65 15.21
CA ILE A 165 -0.11 -6.27 16.54
C ILE A 165 0.76 -5.50 17.54
N ASN A 166 2.01 -5.20 17.18
CA ASN A 166 2.89 -4.42 18.04
C ASN A 166 2.36 -2.99 18.27
N ASN A 167 1.75 -2.38 17.25
CA ASN A 167 1.08 -1.09 17.38
C ASN A 167 -0.07 -1.13 18.40
N ALA A 168 -0.82 -2.24 18.44
CA ALA A 168 -1.83 -2.51 19.46
C ALA A 168 -1.23 -2.65 20.86
N VAL A 169 -0.21 -3.50 21.00
CA VAL A 169 0.48 -3.75 22.28
C VAL A 169 1.11 -2.47 22.83
N ASP A 170 1.65 -1.62 21.97
CA ASP A 170 2.23 -0.32 22.33
C ASP A 170 1.16 0.70 22.77
N GLY A 171 -0.14 0.36 22.72
CA GLY A 171 -1.25 1.22 23.15
C GLY A 171 -1.59 2.33 22.16
N ASN A 172 -1.23 2.18 20.89
CA ASN A 172 -1.45 3.21 19.86
C ASN A 172 -2.78 3.06 19.10
N LEU A 173 -3.60 2.05 19.43
CA LEU A 173 -4.94 1.92 18.86
C LEU A 173 -5.90 2.92 19.49
N GLN A 174 -6.54 3.72 18.66
CA GLN A 174 -7.57 4.68 19.07
C GLN A 174 -8.95 4.18 18.61
N SER A 175 -9.96 4.35 19.45
CA SER A 175 -11.35 4.00 19.15
C SER A 175 -11.85 4.61 17.84
N GLU A 176 -11.49 5.86 17.59
CA GLU A 176 -11.84 6.64 16.40
C GLU A 176 -11.30 5.99 15.13
N HIS A 177 -10.10 5.42 15.20
CA HIS A 177 -9.45 4.77 14.07
C HIS A 177 -10.11 3.43 13.74
N LEU A 178 -10.49 2.66 14.76
CA LEU A 178 -11.19 1.38 14.57
C LEU A 178 -12.53 1.56 13.86
N VAL A 179 -13.23 2.67 14.11
CA VAL A 179 -14.54 2.92 13.49
C VAL A 179 -14.48 3.66 12.16
N GLN A 180 -13.29 4.08 11.71
CA GLN A 180 -13.11 4.79 10.43
C GLN A 180 -12.97 3.84 9.24
N ASN A 181 -12.43 2.64 9.45
CA ASN A 181 -12.20 1.68 8.37
C ASN A 181 -12.52 0.25 8.82
N GLY A 182 -13.70 -0.24 8.45
CA GLY A 182 -14.15 -1.58 8.85
C GLY A 182 -13.30 -2.72 8.28
N ALA A 183 -12.76 -2.56 7.06
CA ALA A 183 -11.87 -3.57 6.47
C ALA A 183 -10.56 -3.68 7.28
N ALA A 184 -9.95 -2.54 7.62
CA ALA A 184 -8.73 -2.51 8.41
C ALA A 184 -8.93 -3.05 9.83
N THR A 185 -10.07 -2.75 10.46
CA THR A 185 -10.43 -3.28 11.79
C THR A 185 -10.67 -4.78 11.76
N LYS A 186 -11.35 -5.28 10.72
CA LYS A 186 -11.51 -6.73 10.50
C LYS A 186 -10.15 -7.40 10.31
N TRP A 187 -9.30 -6.85 9.45
CA TRP A 187 -7.97 -7.37 9.18
C TRP A 187 -7.11 -7.44 10.46
N LEU A 188 -7.12 -6.39 11.28
CA LEU A 188 -6.44 -6.39 12.57
C LEU A 188 -7.01 -7.45 13.53
N SER A 189 -8.33 -7.58 13.62
CA SER A 189 -9.01 -8.59 14.43
C SER A 189 -8.59 -10.02 14.03
N GLU A 190 -8.48 -10.29 12.73
CA GLU A 190 -8.02 -11.58 12.20
C GLU A 190 -6.53 -11.81 12.51
N ALA A 191 -5.68 -10.78 12.34
CA ALA A 191 -4.26 -10.85 12.68
C ALA A 191 -4.03 -11.15 14.17
N ILE A 192 -4.79 -10.50 15.06
CA ILE A 192 -4.75 -10.76 16.51
C ILE A 192 -5.15 -12.21 16.80
N THR A 193 -6.27 -12.67 16.24
CA THR A 193 -6.76 -14.05 16.39
C THR A 193 -5.70 -15.07 15.96
N ASN A 194 -5.07 -14.85 14.81
CA ASN A 194 -4.05 -15.74 14.27
C ASN A 194 -2.76 -15.74 15.11
N SER A 195 -2.36 -14.57 15.62
CA SER A 195 -1.15 -14.42 16.46
C SER A 195 -1.31 -14.98 17.87
N LYS A 196 -2.54 -15.05 18.39
CA LYS A 196 -2.85 -15.41 19.80
C LYS A 196 -2.17 -14.50 20.81
N SER A 197 -1.93 -13.24 20.44
CA SER A 197 -1.33 -12.23 21.32
C SER A 197 -2.38 -11.68 22.29
N GLN A 198 -2.38 -12.18 23.52
CA GLN A 198 -3.32 -11.70 24.57
C GLN A 198 -3.19 -10.18 24.80
N GLN A 199 -1.98 -9.64 24.76
CA GLN A 199 -1.77 -8.20 24.96
C GLN A 199 -2.40 -7.36 23.84
N ALA A 200 -2.34 -7.83 22.60
CA ALA A 200 -2.96 -7.14 21.47
C ALA A 200 -4.48 -7.28 21.51
N GLU A 201 -4.98 -8.46 21.90
CA GLU A 201 -6.40 -8.73 22.12
C GLU A 201 -6.97 -7.79 23.20
N ASP A 202 -6.32 -7.70 24.38
CA ASP A 202 -6.73 -6.82 25.46
C ASP A 202 -6.77 -5.34 25.01
N ALA A 203 -5.76 -4.89 24.25
CA ALA A 203 -5.72 -3.52 23.71
C ALA A 203 -6.83 -3.26 22.67
N PHE A 204 -7.11 -4.25 21.81
CA PHE A 204 -8.17 -4.17 20.82
C PHE A 204 -9.56 -4.13 21.48
N ILE A 205 -9.78 -4.97 22.50
CA ILE A 205 -11.00 -4.98 23.32
C ILE A 205 -11.20 -3.62 23.98
N GLN A 206 -10.15 -3.09 24.63
CA GLN A 206 -10.23 -1.80 25.31
C GLN A 206 -10.59 -0.66 24.33
N ALA A 207 -9.96 -0.60 23.17
CA ALA A 207 -10.28 0.39 22.15
C ALA A 207 -11.70 0.20 21.58
N GLY A 208 -12.14 -1.06 21.45
CA GLY A 208 -13.50 -1.43 21.03
C GLY A 208 -14.58 -1.00 22.03
N ASP A 209 -14.38 -1.23 23.33
CA ASP A 209 -15.29 -0.81 24.39
C ASP A 209 -15.46 0.72 24.42
N ILE A 210 -14.36 1.45 24.26
CA ILE A 210 -14.40 2.91 24.13
C ILE A 210 -15.17 3.31 22.87
N ALA A 211 -14.95 2.62 21.76
CA ALA A 211 -15.63 2.90 20.50
C ALA A 211 -17.16 2.71 20.60
N ILE A 212 -17.61 1.66 21.30
CA ILE A 212 -19.04 1.36 21.50
C ILE A 212 -19.68 2.32 22.51
N SER A 213 -19.02 2.59 23.63
CA SER A 213 -19.58 3.42 24.71
C SER A 213 -19.66 4.90 24.37
N ASN A 214 -18.81 5.39 23.45
CA ASN A 214 -18.82 6.76 23.00
C ASN A 214 -19.74 6.97 21.79
N ALA A 215 -20.79 7.77 21.96
CA ALA A 215 -21.77 8.06 20.90
C ALA A 215 -21.17 8.64 19.61
N ASN A 216 -20.03 9.35 19.68
CA ASN A 216 -19.39 9.93 18.51
C ASN A 216 -18.65 8.91 17.65
N THR A 217 -18.15 7.83 18.25
CA THR A 217 -17.50 6.72 17.55
C THR A 217 -18.52 5.65 17.16
N ALA A 218 -19.44 5.32 18.07
CA ALA A 218 -20.45 4.28 17.86
C ALA A 218 -21.31 4.55 16.62
N LYS A 219 -21.66 5.80 16.33
CA LYS A 219 -22.44 6.18 15.13
C LYS A 219 -21.74 5.86 13.80
N ASN A 220 -20.42 5.65 13.81
CA ASN A 220 -19.63 5.33 12.62
C ASN A 220 -19.43 3.82 12.45
N MET A 221 -19.88 2.99 13.41
CA MET A 221 -19.75 1.55 13.33
C MET A 221 -20.65 0.97 12.24
N ASN A 222 -20.08 0.13 11.40
CA ASN A 222 -20.81 -0.67 10.43
C ASN A 222 -20.81 -2.14 10.86
N GLN A 223 -21.55 -2.98 10.12
CA GLN A 223 -21.68 -4.40 10.41
C GLN A 223 -20.32 -5.12 10.52
N THR A 224 -19.37 -4.80 9.63
CA THR A 224 -18.02 -5.40 9.63
C THR A 224 -17.26 -5.09 10.92
N ILE A 225 -17.39 -3.87 11.44
CA ILE A 225 -16.74 -3.48 12.71
C ILE A 225 -17.40 -4.20 13.88
N TYR A 226 -18.74 -4.30 13.91
CA TYR A 226 -19.45 -5.04 14.96
C TYR A 226 -19.04 -6.51 14.99
N GLU A 227 -18.93 -7.15 13.83
CA GLU A 227 -18.49 -8.54 13.73
C GLU A 227 -17.05 -8.72 14.20
N ALA A 228 -16.15 -7.83 13.78
CA ALA A 228 -14.76 -7.84 14.22
C ALA A 228 -14.63 -7.69 15.75
N LEU A 229 -15.34 -6.73 16.35
CA LEU A 229 -15.33 -6.53 17.81
C LEU A 229 -15.99 -7.68 18.57
N SER A 230 -17.13 -8.18 18.08
CA SER A 230 -17.86 -9.28 18.73
C SER A 230 -17.07 -10.59 18.71
N ALA A 231 -16.19 -10.79 17.73
CA ALA A 231 -15.29 -11.94 17.68
C ALA A 231 -14.32 -11.99 18.88
N HIS A 232 -14.05 -10.84 19.51
CA HIS A 232 -13.22 -10.69 20.71
C HIS A 232 -14.06 -10.38 21.97
N GLY A 233 -15.37 -10.60 21.93
CA GLY A 233 -16.26 -10.44 23.09
C GLY A 233 -16.73 -9.00 23.38
N VAL A 234 -16.41 -8.04 22.51
CA VAL A 234 -16.89 -6.65 22.63
C VAL A 234 -18.28 -6.54 22.00
N VAL A 235 -19.31 -6.43 22.84
CA VAL A 235 -20.72 -6.41 22.42
C VAL A 235 -21.40 -5.14 22.91
N ALA A 236 -22.16 -4.47 22.02
CA ALA A 236 -22.98 -3.33 22.42
C ALA A 236 -24.17 -3.81 23.25
N GLU A 237 -24.36 -3.26 24.47
CA GLU A 237 -25.57 -3.52 25.27
C GLU A 237 -26.86 -3.04 24.57
N ASN A 238 -26.73 -2.22 23.51
CA ASN A 238 -27.82 -1.84 22.62
C ASN A 238 -27.33 -1.83 21.16
N THR A 239 -27.25 -3.01 20.53
CA THR A 239 -27.17 -3.07 19.07
C THR A 239 -28.36 -2.29 18.51
N PRO A 240 -28.17 -1.30 17.61
CA PRO A 240 -29.26 -0.82 16.80
C PRO A 240 -29.72 -2.03 15.99
N GLN A 241 -30.82 -2.67 16.41
CA GLN A 241 -31.55 -3.54 15.51
C GLN A 241 -31.77 -2.70 14.25
N ASN A 242 -31.33 -3.22 13.13
CA ASN A 242 -31.75 -2.74 11.82
C ASN A 242 -33.28 -2.88 11.75
N THR A 243 -34.01 -1.92 12.33
CA THR A 243 -35.38 -1.65 11.94
C THR A 243 -35.27 -0.95 10.61
N SER A 244 -35.14 -1.75 9.57
CA SER A 244 -35.74 -1.43 8.29
C SER A 244 -37.25 -1.32 8.53
N SER A 245 -37.67 -0.20 9.12
CA SER A 245 -39.05 0.24 9.05
C SER A 245 -39.22 0.63 7.59
N SER A 246 -39.66 -0.33 6.79
CA SER A 246 -40.33 -0.06 5.53
C SER A 246 -41.34 1.05 5.79
N ASN A 247 -41.02 2.28 5.37
CA ASN A 247 -42.01 3.33 5.25
C ASN A 247 -42.86 2.97 4.02
N SER A 248 -43.75 1.98 4.18
CA SER A 248 -44.95 1.90 3.36
C SER A 248 -45.81 3.08 3.78
N GLN A 249 -45.72 4.17 3.02
CA GLN A 249 -46.77 5.19 3.02
C GLN A 249 -48.08 4.48 2.64
N GLN A 250 -48.90 4.16 3.65
CA GLN A 250 -50.32 3.89 3.47
C GLN A 250 -50.96 5.16 2.93
N ASN A 251 -51.14 5.22 1.61
CA ASN A 251 -52.02 6.22 1.02
C ASN A 251 -53.47 5.74 1.20
N ASN A 252 -54.09 6.23 2.26
CA ASN A 252 -55.47 5.95 2.62
C ASN A 252 -56.38 6.84 1.75
N GLN A 253 -56.79 6.36 0.57
CA GLN A 253 -57.90 6.96 -0.17
C GLN A 253 -59.15 6.15 0.06
N GLN A 254 -59.96 6.69 0.96
CA GLN A 254 -61.29 6.27 1.33
C GLN A 254 -62.22 6.31 0.11
N SER A 255 -62.88 5.19 -0.12
CA SER A 255 -63.89 4.96 -1.13
C SER A 255 -65.12 5.85 -0.91
N ASN A 256 -65.73 6.33 -1.99
CA ASN A 256 -67.16 6.58 -2.00
C ASN A 256 -67.74 6.19 -3.37
N SER A 257 -68.52 5.12 -3.37
CA SER A 257 -69.34 4.66 -4.47
C SER A 257 -70.77 5.20 -4.27
N SER A 258 -71.39 5.74 -5.32
CA SER A 258 -72.86 5.78 -5.50
C SER A 258 -73.15 6.17 -6.96
N SER A 259 -73.56 5.22 -7.82
CA SER A 259 -74.94 4.84 -8.14
C SER A 259 -75.60 5.72 -9.22
N GLY A 260 -75.72 5.14 -10.42
CA GLY A 260 -76.93 5.10 -11.27
C GLY A 260 -77.65 6.40 -11.68
N GLY A 261 -77.74 6.62 -12.99
CA GLY A 261 -78.62 7.58 -13.67
C GLY A 261 -78.27 7.74 -15.14
#